data_AF-A0A2T2VEM1-F1
#
_entry.id   AF-A0A2T2VEM1-F1
#
_cell.length_a   1.000
_cell.length_b   1.000
_cell.length_c   1.000
_cell.angle_alpha   90.00
_cell.angle_beta   90.00
_cell.angle_gamma   90.00
#
_symmetry.space_group_name_H-M   'P 1'
#
loop_
_entity.id
_entity.type
_entity.pdbx_description
1 polymer ?
#
loop_
_entity_poly.entity_id
_entity_poly.type
_entity_poly.pdbx_seq_one_letter_code
_entity_poly.pdbx_strand_id
1 'polypeptide(L)'
;MKQGFLAICSLFIMHGLVGQTFEWANSYGSQVNLQDFGNAVVADKAGYQYFTGRFGDSLIFANDTVYTFQKFGNSAYFFKQSPQGKPLWIRTFKGPSTTGEGLGAALDAYGNVYFTGSFRDTAIFAQTDTLIATSQKDIFLAKYYTSGSFKWAISESGNNDDIGYGVTTYDSFVYFGGEKSNGGAFLAKYDSSGTSKWKKTGGRGEIQDLNTDSSGDLYVTGSSVVSGIN
;
A
#
# COMPACT_ATOMS: atom_id res chain seq x y z
N MET A 1 4.49 77.64 -20.86
CA MET A 1 4.64 76.56 -19.88
C MET A 1 3.34 75.78 -19.80
N LYS A 2 3.27 74.59 -20.41
CA LYS A 2 2.12 73.68 -20.28
C LYS A 2 2.61 72.43 -19.56
N GLN A 3 1.94 72.12 -18.44
CA GLN A 3 2.24 71.01 -17.55
C GLN A 3 1.87 69.70 -18.23
N GLY A 4 2.79 68.73 -18.25
CA GLY A 4 2.51 67.35 -18.67
C GLY A 4 2.01 66.54 -17.49
N PHE A 5 0.81 65.99 -17.62
CA PHE A 5 0.25 65.00 -16.69
C PHE A 5 0.87 63.63 -16.98
N LEU A 6 1.54 63.03 -15.99
CA LEU A 6 1.98 61.65 -16.04
C LEU A 6 0.91 60.79 -15.34
N ALA A 7 0.13 60.04 -16.10
CA ALA A 7 -0.78 59.05 -15.55
C ALA A 7 0.00 57.74 -15.34
N ILE A 8 0.29 57.40 -14.09
CA ILE A 8 0.82 56.07 -13.73
C ILE A 8 -0.38 55.12 -13.67
N CYS A 9 -0.64 54.42 -14.76
CA CYS A 9 -1.48 53.22 -14.73
C CYS A 9 -0.64 52.07 -14.20
N SER A 10 -0.69 51.84 -12.89
CA SER A 10 -0.22 50.58 -12.29
C SER A 10 -1.13 49.45 -12.75
N LEU A 11 -0.70 48.72 -13.77
CA LEU A 11 -1.31 47.47 -14.21
C LEU A 11 -1.04 46.40 -13.15
N PHE A 12 -2.03 46.15 -12.28
CA PHE A 12 -2.05 44.96 -11.43
C PHE A 12 -2.24 43.73 -12.32
N ILE A 13 -1.16 43.01 -12.60
CA ILE A 13 -1.26 41.64 -13.12
C ILE A 13 -1.74 40.80 -11.93
N MET A 14 -3.06 40.61 -11.81
CA MET A 14 -3.60 39.54 -11.00
C MET A 14 -3.11 38.23 -11.63
N HIS A 15 -2.14 37.59 -10.98
CA HIS A 15 -1.89 36.18 -11.22
C HIS A 15 -3.18 35.47 -10.83
N GLY A 16 -3.95 35.03 -11.82
CA GLY A 16 -5.10 34.17 -11.60
C GLY A 16 -4.61 32.99 -10.78
N LEU A 17 -5.10 32.87 -9.56
CA LEU A 17 -5.05 31.62 -8.81
C LEU A 17 -5.89 30.63 -9.62
N VAL A 18 -5.24 29.92 -10.54
CA VAL A 18 -5.83 28.74 -11.14
C VAL A 18 -5.90 27.74 -10.00
N GLY A 19 -7.08 27.58 -9.42
CA GLY A 19 -7.35 26.44 -8.55
C GLY A 19 -6.93 25.17 -9.28
N GLN A 20 -6.35 24.21 -8.55
CA GLN A 20 -5.85 22.97 -9.13
C GLN A 20 -6.92 22.35 -10.03
N THR A 21 -6.70 22.39 -11.35
CA THR A 21 -7.61 21.78 -12.30
C THR A 21 -7.48 20.28 -12.14
N PHE A 22 -8.59 19.63 -11.82
CA PHE A 22 -8.65 18.19 -11.69
C PHE A 22 -8.24 17.51 -13.02
N GLU A 23 -7.15 16.76 -13.03
CA GLU A 23 -6.62 16.17 -14.27
C GLU A 23 -7.43 14.92 -14.69
N TRP A 24 -7.71 14.00 -13.76
CA TRP A 24 -8.48 12.78 -14.03
C TRP A 24 -9.06 12.15 -12.76
N ALA A 25 -10.22 11.50 -12.89
CA ALA A 25 -10.85 10.63 -11.89
C ALA A 25 -11.00 9.25 -12.49
N ASN A 26 -10.61 8.20 -11.75
CA ASN A 26 -10.98 6.84 -12.10
C ASN A 26 -11.61 6.17 -10.87
N SER A 27 -12.66 5.39 -11.10
CA SER A 27 -13.25 4.49 -10.11
C SER A 27 -12.90 3.05 -10.44
N TYR A 28 -12.53 2.28 -9.42
CA TYR A 28 -12.19 0.87 -9.54
C TYR A 28 -13.01 0.07 -8.54
N GLY A 29 -13.69 -0.98 -9.00
CA GLY A 29 -14.56 -1.77 -8.15
C GLY A 29 -15.16 -2.98 -8.85
N SER A 30 -15.86 -3.78 -8.06
CA SER A 30 -16.61 -4.96 -8.46
C SER A 30 -18.03 -4.61 -8.90
N GLN A 31 -18.65 -5.47 -9.71
CA GLN A 31 -20.05 -5.30 -10.16
C GLN A 31 -21.07 -5.88 -9.17
N VAL A 32 -20.62 -6.41 -8.03
CA VAL A 32 -21.45 -7.10 -7.05
C VAL A 32 -21.51 -6.29 -5.75
N ASN A 33 -22.49 -6.57 -4.89
CA ASN A 33 -22.69 -5.91 -3.58
C ASN A 33 -21.60 -6.23 -2.53
N LEU A 34 -20.36 -6.48 -2.96
CA LEU A 34 -19.22 -6.70 -2.07
C LEU A 34 -18.47 -5.38 -1.88
N GLN A 35 -17.84 -5.23 -0.71
CA GLN A 35 -17.10 -4.02 -0.36
C GLN A 35 -15.71 -4.05 -1.00
N ASP A 36 -15.42 -3.04 -1.82
CA ASP A 36 -14.10 -2.77 -2.37
C ASP A 36 -13.45 -1.61 -1.62
N PHE A 37 -12.19 -1.78 -1.23
CA PHE A 37 -11.43 -0.77 -0.47
C PHE A 37 -10.15 -0.40 -1.21
N GLY A 38 -9.82 0.89 -1.22
CA GLY A 38 -8.46 1.38 -1.48
C GLY A 38 -7.83 1.75 -0.16
N ASN A 39 -6.79 1.01 0.24
CA ASN A 39 -6.21 1.13 1.58
C ASN A 39 -4.88 1.89 1.59
N ALA A 40 -4.07 1.74 0.54
CA ALA A 40 -2.81 2.47 0.43
C ALA A 40 -2.47 2.86 -1.01
N VAL A 41 -1.76 3.97 -1.14
CA VAL A 41 -1.20 4.48 -2.39
C VAL A 41 0.22 5.00 -2.17
N VAL A 42 1.11 4.73 -3.12
CA VAL A 42 2.43 5.36 -3.22
C VAL A 42 2.73 5.75 -4.66
N ALA A 43 3.54 6.76 -4.87
CA ALA A 43 3.95 7.20 -6.20
C ALA A 43 5.47 7.28 -6.32
N ASP A 44 6.00 6.94 -7.50
CA ASP A 44 7.40 7.16 -7.81
C ASP A 44 7.66 8.61 -8.24
N LYS A 45 8.94 8.98 -8.40
CA LYS A 45 9.35 10.34 -8.82
C LYS A 45 8.88 10.71 -10.22
N ALA A 46 8.57 9.74 -11.08
CA ALA A 46 8.03 9.97 -12.41
C ALA A 46 6.48 10.09 -12.39
N GLY A 47 5.87 9.94 -11.21
CA GLY A 47 4.43 10.04 -11.01
C GLY A 47 3.67 8.74 -11.25
N TYR A 48 4.31 7.60 -11.48
CA TYR A 48 3.57 6.33 -11.54
C TYR A 48 3.03 6.00 -10.16
N GLN A 49 1.76 5.61 -10.08
CA GLN A 49 1.10 5.33 -8.80
C GLN A 49 0.85 3.84 -8.63
N TYR A 50 0.96 3.38 -7.38
CA TYR A 50 0.83 2.00 -6.96
C TYR A 50 -0.18 1.93 -5.83
N PHE A 51 -1.11 0.99 -5.90
CA PHE A 51 -2.22 0.88 -4.97
C PHE A 51 -2.37 -0.54 -4.45
N THR A 52 -2.93 -0.64 -3.26
CA THR A 52 -3.42 -1.91 -2.74
C THR A 52 -4.69 -1.71 -1.92
N GLY A 53 -5.39 -2.82 -1.72
CA GLY A 53 -6.68 -2.85 -1.06
C GLY A 53 -7.29 -4.23 -1.15
N ARG A 54 -8.62 -4.31 -1.06
CA ARG A 54 -9.38 -5.54 -1.23
C ARG A 54 -10.50 -5.37 -2.26
N PHE A 55 -10.82 -6.43 -2.98
CA PHE A 55 -11.96 -6.51 -3.87
C PHE A 55 -12.71 -7.83 -3.69
N GLY A 56 -14.00 -7.85 -4.01
CA GLY A 56 -14.87 -9.01 -3.79
C GLY A 56 -14.79 -10.11 -4.84
N ASP A 57 -15.24 -9.82 -6.06
CA ASP A 57 -15.43 -10.85 -7.12
C ASP A 57 -14.73 -10.45 -8.42
N SER A 58 -15.00 -9.28 -8.95
CA SER A 58 -14.34 -8.76 -10.15
C SER A 58 -13.69 -7.42 -9.85
N LEU A 59 -12.65 -7.04 -10.57
CA LEU A 59 -12.10 -5.70 -10.47
C LEU A 59 -12.04 -5.08 -11.87
N ILE A 60 -12.82 -4.03 -12.07
CA ILE A 60 -12.94 -3.32 -13.35
C ILE A 60 -12.13 -2.05 -13.29
N PHE A 61 -11.22 -1.88 -14.25
CA PHE A 61 -10.39 -0.68 -14.39
C PHE A 61 -10.78 0.12 -15.62
N ALA A 62 -11.35 1.30 -15.38
CA ALA A 62 -11.95 2.14 -16.42
C ALA A 62 -13.01 1.38 -17.24
N ASN A 63 -13.69 2.08 -18.16
CA ASN A 63 -14.88 1.53 -18.83
C ASN A 63 -14.60 0.32 -19.75
N ASP A 64 -13.33 -0.02 -20.03
CA ASP A 64 -12.97 -0.96 -21.11
C ASP A 64 -12.09 -2.15 -20.67
N THR A 65 -11.54 -2.19 -19.45
CA THR A 65 -10.67 -3.30 -19.01
C THR A 65 -11.22 -4.00 -17.77
N VAL A 66 -11.84 -5.16 -17.99
CA VAL A 66 -12.31 -6.04 -16.92
C VAL A 66 -11.21 -7.04 -16.58
N TYR A 67 -10.71 -7.01 -15.35
CA TYR A 67 -9.92 -8.11 -14.80
C TYR A 67 -10.84 -8.99 -13.95
N THR A 68 -11.32 -10.07 -14.56
CA THR A 68 -12.12 -11.06 -13.82
C THR A 68 -11.18 -12.02 -13.12
N PHE A 69 -11.17 -11.96 -11.79
CA PHE A 69 -10.54 -12.96 -10.95
C PHE A 69 -11.65 -13.69 -10.22
N GLN A 70 -12.08 -14.86 -10.70
CA GLN A 70 -13.11 -15.62 -9.97
C GLN A 70 -12.57 -16.01 -8.59
N LYS A 71 -13.00 -15.28 -7.56
CA LYS A 71 -12.56 -15.44 -6.18
C LYS A 71 -13.75 -15.72 -5.28
N PHE A 72 -13.52 -16.65 -4.36
CA PHE A 72 -14.44 -16.89 -3.26
C PHE A 72 -14.12 -15.90 -2.14
N GLY A 73 -14.83 -14.77 -2.13
CA GLY A 73 -14.70 -13.74 -1.10
C GLY A 73 -13.58 -12.73 -1.36
N ASN A 74 -13.39 -11.83 -0.39
CA ASN A 74 -12.52 -10.66 -0.57
C ASN A 74 -11.04 -11.04 -0.74
N SER A 75 -10.40 -10.55 -1.81
CA SER A 75 -8.98 -10.77 -2.09
C SER A 75 -8.20 -9.47 -2.21
N ALA A 76 -6.92 -9.51 -1.88
CA ALA A 76 -6.04 -8.36 -2.05
C ALA A 76 -5.80 -8.08 -3.53
N TYR A 77 -5.73 -6.81 -3.92
CA TYR A 77 -5.19 -6.41 -5.23
C TYR A 77 -3.91 -5.60 -5.07
N PHE A 78 -3.04 -5.69 -6.08
CA PHE A 78 -1.85 -4.89 -6.23
C PHE A 78 -1.88 -4.28 -7.62
N PHE A 79 -1.84 -2.96 -7.70
CA PHE A 79 -2.15 -2.23 -8.93
C PHE A 79 -1.09 -1.17 -9.21
N LYS A 80 -0.76 -0.97 -10.48
CA LYS A 80 0.04 0.18 -10.95
C LYS A 80 -0.63 0.85 -12.13
N GLN A 81 -0.54 2.17 -12.17
CA GLN A 81 -0.96 3.00 -13.30
C GLN A 81 0.07 4.06 -13.67
N SER A 82 -0.10 4.63 -14.86
CA SER A 82 0.67 5.78 -15.33
C SER A 82 0.28 7.07 -14.60
N PRO A 83 1.09 8.13 -14.69
CA PRO A 83 0.76 9.44 -14.11
C PRO A 83 -0.60 9.99 -14.58
N GLN A 84 -1.04 9.61 -15.78
CA GLN A 84 -2.32 9.99 -16.40
C GLN A 84 -3.47 9.05 -16.01
N GLY A 85 -3.28 8.16 -15.03
CA GLY A 85 -4.31 7.23 -14.57
C GLY A 85 -4.55 6.03 -15.48
N LYS A 86 -3.64 5.74 -16.43
CA LYS A 86 -3.76 4.56 -17.31
C LYS A 86 -3.29 3.29 -16.57
N PRO A 87 -4.12 2.24 -16.42
CA PRO A 87 -3.69 0.96 -15.87
C PRO A 87 -2.49 0.37 -16.61
N LEU A 88 -1.48 -0.10 -15.87
CA LEU A 88 -0.29 -0.76 -16.44
C LEU A 88 -0.24 -2.24 -16.07
N TRP A 89 -0.52 -2.56 -14.81
CA TRP A 89 -0.66 -3.94 -14.38
C TRP A 89 -1.51 -4.04 -13.12
N ILE A 90 -2.13 -5.21 -12.96
CA ILE A 90 -2.78 -5.66 -11.73
C ILE A 90 -2.33 -7.07 -11.38
N ARG A 91 -2.21 -7.34 -10.09
CA ARG A 91 -2.00 -8.66 -9.49
C ARG A 91 -2.98 -8.86 -8.34
N THR A 92 -3.22 -10.13 -8.04
CA THR A 92 -3.95 -10.61 -6.85
C THR A 92 -3.42 -12.00 -6.52
N PHE A 93 -3.81 -12.55 -5.37
CA PHE A 93 -3.53 -13.94 -5.05
C PHE A 93 -4.18 -14.87 -6.08
N LYS A 94 -3.51 -15.93 -6.49
CA LYS A 94 -4.04 -16.90 -7.48
C LYS A 94 -4.65 -18.14 -6.84
N GLY A 95 -4.57 -18.30 -5.52
CA GLY A 95 -5.15 -19.44 -4.82
C GLY A 95 -6.68 -19.48 -4.93
N PRO A 96 -7.28 -20.68 -4.97
CA PRO A 96 -8.71 -20.84 -5.25
C PRO A 96 -9.62 -20.33 -4.12
N SER A 97 -9.12 -20.33 -2.87
CA SER A 97 -9.90 -19.96 -1.68
C SER A 97 -9.27 -18.80 -0.88
N THR A 98 -8.21 -18.18 -1.42
CA THR A 98 -7.48 -17.13 -0.70
C THR A 98 -8.36 -15.91 -0.49
N THR A 99 -8.58 -15.58 0.78
CA THR A 99 -9.06 -14.25 1.16
C THR A 99 -7.91 -13.43 1.72
N GLY A 100 -7.99 -12.12 1.59
CA GLY A 100 -6.98 -11.24 2.12
C GLY A 100 -7.20 -9.79 1.74
N GLU A 101 -6.32 -8.95 2.24
CA GLU A 101 -6.42 -7.51 2.11
C GLU A 101 -5.02 -6.92 2.10
N GLY A 102 -4.72 -6.07 1.12
CA GLY A 102 -3.54 -5.23 1.16
C GLY A 102 -3.82 -3.94 1.89
N LEU A 103 -2.92 -3.54 2.77
CA LEU A 103 -3.12 -2.42 3.71
C LEU A 103 -2.01 -1.38 3.62
N GLY A 104 -0.80 -1.76 3.21
CA GLY A 104 0.33 -0.85 3.09
C GLY A 104 1.10 -1.04 1.80
N ALA A 105 1.70 0.03 1.30
CA ALA A 105 2.56 0.03 0.12
C ALA A 105 3.79 0.93 0.33
N ALA A 106 4.94 0.54 -0.21
CA ALA A 106 6.16 1.37 -0.22
C ALA A 106 7.04 1.07 -1.44
N LEU A 107 7.82 2.06 -1.88
CA LEU A 107 8.79 1.90 -2.96
C LEU A 107 10.21 1.87 -2.40
N ASP A 108 11.09 1.03 -2.96
CA ASP A 108 12.54 1.18 -2.75
C ASP A 108 13.16 2.18 -3.72
N ALA A 109 14.45 2.49 -3.53
CA ALA A 109 15.19 3.44 -4.35
C ALA A 109 15.28 3.04 -5.84
N TYR A 110 15.02 1.77 -6.16
CA TYR A 110 15.00 1.24 -7.53
C TYR A 110 13.59 1.20 -8.13
N GLY A 111 12.57 1.69 -7.41
CA GLY A 111 11.18 1.67 -7.83
C GLY A 111 10.52 0.28 -7.78
N ASN A 112 11.13 -0.68 -7.08
CA ASN A 112 10.41 -1.91 -6.73
C ASN A 112 9.38 -1.57 -5.66
N VAL A 113 8.22 -2.20 -5.74
CA VAL A 113 7.12 -1.96 -4.82
C VAL A 113 7.01 -3.11 -3.82
N TYR A 114 6.77 -2.73 -2.58
CA TYR A 114 6.47 -3.60 -1.46
C TYR A 114 5.01 -3.40 -1.08
N PHE A 115 4.32 -4.51 -0.84
CA PHE A 115 2.96 -4.49 -0.30
C PHE A 115 2.91 -5.33 0.96
N THR A 116 2.17 -4.85 1.96
CA THR A 116 1.88 -5.58 3.19
C THR A 116 0.37 -5.67 3.40
N GLY A 117 -0.04 -6.64 4.21
CA GLY A 117 -1.44 -6.85 4.52
C GLY A 117 -1.64 -8.15 5.28
N SER A 118 -2.83 -8.73 5.15
CA SER A 118 -3.14 -10.05 5.72
C SER A 118 -3.73 -10.98 4.66
N PHE A 119 -3.56 -12.29 4.86
CA PHE A 119 -4.16 -13.31 4.02
C PHE A 119 -4.59 -14.54 4.84
N ARG A 120 -5.55 -15.29 4.29
CA ARG A 120 -6.02 -16.57 4.82
C ARG A 120 -5.73 -17.69 3.82
N ASP A 121 -5.69 -18.92 4.33
CA ASP A 121 -5.47 -20.14 3.55
C ASP A 121 -4.15 -20.10 2.75
N THR A 122 -4.22 -19.99 1.42
CA THR A 122 -3.05 -20.15 0.55
C THR A 122 -2.90 -18.97 -0.40
N ALA A 123 -1.94 -18.08 -0.16
CA ALA A 123 -1.65 -16.96 -1.07
C ALA A 123 -0.61 -17.37 -2.14
N ILE A 124 -1.06 -17.48 -3.39
CA ILE A 124 -0.21 -17.78 -4.54
C ILE A 124 0.11 -16.48 -5.28
N PHE A 125 1.36 -16.02 -5.25
CA PHE A 125 1.79 -14.75 -5.87
C PHE A 125 2.27 -14.95 -7.32
N ALA A 126 2.98 -16.04 -7.56
CA ALA A 126 3.45 -16.50 -8.87
C ALA A 126 3.32 -18.04 -8.95
N GLN A 127 3.74 -18.68 -10.05
CA GLN A 127 3.43 -20.10 -10.29
C GLN A 127 3.88 -21.02 -9.16
N THR A 128 5.05 -20.77 -8.57
CA THR A 128 5.63 -21.59 -7.50
C THR A 128 5.67 -20.87 -6.15
N ASP A 129 5.52 -19.54 -6.14
CA ASP A 129 5.65 -18.72 -4.95
C ASP A 129 4.34 -18.67 -4.17
N THR A 130 4.26 -19.56 -3.18
CA THR A 130 3.08 -19.82 -2.37
C THR A 130 3.39 -19.60 -0.90
N LEU A 131 2.56 -18.80 -0.23
CA LEU A 131 2.52 -18.70 1.23
C LEU A 131 1.28 -19.44 1.73
N ILE A 132 1.43 -20.19 2.81
CA ILE A 132 0.34 -20.89 3.49
C ILE A 132 0.19 -20.24 4.86
N ALA A 133 -1.01 -19.76 5.15
CA ALA A 133 -1.34 -19.19 6.45
C ALA A 133 -1.35 -20.32 7.50
N THR A 134 -0.70 -20.05 8.63
CA THR A 134 -0.60 -20.97 9.77
C THR A 134 -1.56 -20.60 10.90
N SER A 135 -2.19 -19.42 10.82
CA SER A 135 -3.23 -18.93 11.72
C SER A 135 -4.50 -18.55 10.94
N GLN A 136 -5.46 -17.91 11.61
CA GLN A 136 -6.65 -17.39 10.94
C GLN A 136 -6.33 -16.31 9.89
N LYS A 137 -5.32 -15.47 10.14
CA LYS A 137 -4.75 -14.51 9.18
C LYS A 137 -3.27 -14.37 9.47
N ASP A 138 -2.44 -14.56 8.45
CA ASP A 138 -1.02 -14.26 8.55
C ASP A 138 -0.72 -12.93 7.84
N ILE A 139 0.32 -12.25 8.32
CA ILE A 139 0.87 -11.07 7.64
C ILE A 139 1.60 -11.55 6.39
N PHE A 140 1.43 -10.87 5.26
CA PHE A 140 2.34 -11.02 4.12
C PHE A 140 3.16 -9.75 3.93
N LEU A 141 4.38 -9.92 3.44
CA LEU A 141 5.15 -8.86 2.79
C LEU A 141 5.59 -9.37 1.41
N ALA A 142 5.18 -8.69 0.36
CA ALA A 142 5.46 -9.08 -1.02
C ALA A 142 6.20 -7.98 -1.77
N LYS A 143 7.21 -8.37 -2.55
CA LYS A 143 8.00 -7.47 -3.39
C LYS A 143 7.74 -7.75 -4.87
N TYR A 144 7.55 -6.68 -5.65
CA TYR A 144 7.43 -6.73 -7.10
C TYR A 144 8.42 -5.77 -7.77
N TYR A 145 8.90 -6.15 -8.95
CA TYR A 145 9.58 -5.23 -9.86
C TYR A 145 8.63 -4.12 -10.32
N THR A 146 9.17 -2.99 -10.77
CA THR A 146 8.39 -1.88 -11.37
C THR A 146 7.54 -2.33 -12.58
N SER A 147 7.96 -3.41 -13.26
CA SER A 147 7.24 -4.06 -14.36
C SER A 147 6.01 -4.86 -13.91
N GLY A 148 5.81 -5.08 -12.61
CA GLY A 148 4.78 -5.95 -12.05
C GLY A 148 5.17 -7.44 -12.03
N SER A 149 6.43 -7.78 -12.34
CA SER A 149 6.95 -9.14 -12.13
C SER A 149 7.18 -9.39 -10.65
N PHE A 150 6.80 -10.57 -10.16
CA PHE A 150 7.01 -10.97 -8.77
C PHE A 150 8.50 -11.15 -8.46
N LYS A 151 8.93 -10.77 -7.24
CA LYS A 151 10.30 -11.04 -6.74
C LYS A 151 10.31 -12.12 -5.69
N TRP A 152 9.64 -11.85 -4.58
CA TRP A 152 9.59 -12.72 -3.42
C TRP A 152 8.43 -12.27 -2.52
N ALA A 153 7.99 -13.16 -1.64
CA ALA A 153 7.09 -12.84 -0.56
C ALA A 153 7.48 -13.65 0.67
N ILE A 154 7.20 -13.10 1.85
CA ILE A 154 7.35 -13.77 3.13
C ILE A 154 6.02 -13.68 3.88
N SER A 155 5.78 -14.63 4.78
CA SER A 155 4.72 -14.52 5.77
C SER A 155 5.30 -14.35 7.17
N GLU A 156 4.58 -13.62 8.00
CA GLU A 156 4.79 -13.57 9.44
C GLU A 156 3.51 -14.00 10.13
N SER A 157 3.64 -14.95 11.04
CA SER A 157 2.50 -15.58 11.70
C SER A 157 2.63 -15.62 13.22
N GLY A 158 1.55 -16.07 13.85
CA GLY A 158 1.27 -16.09 15.26
C GLY A 158 0.16 -17.10 15.55
N ASN A 159 -0.56 -16.92 16.66
CA ASN A 159 -1.55 -17.91 17.11
C ASN A 159 -2.98 -17.59 16.66
N ASN A 160 -3.30 -16.35 16.28
CA ASN A 160 -4.59 -15.94 15.71
C ASN A 160 -4.39 -14.89 14.61
N ASP A 161 -5.38 -14.01 14.37
CA ASP A 161 -5.30 -12.93 13.39
C ASP A 161 -4.05 -12.06 13.62
N ASP A 162 -3.16 -12.05 12.62
CA ASP A 162 -2.04 -11.13 12.49
C ASP A 162 -2.23 -10.27 11.24
N ILE A 163 -2.05 -8.96 11.38
CA ILE A 163 -2.35 -7.99 10.32
C ILE A 163 -1.18 -7.04 10.17
N GLY A 164 -0.62 -6.94 8.97
CA GLY A 164 0.38 -5.93 8.64
C GLY A 164 -0.30 -4.68 8.07
N TYR A 165 -0.14 -3.54 8.72
CA TYR A 165 -0.77 -2.27 8.32
C TYR A 165 0.20 -1.39 7.53
N GLY A 166 1.33 -1.03 8.14
CA GLY A 166 2.30 -0.08 7.58
C GLY A 166 3.52 -0.77 6.97
N VAL A 167 4.08 -0.16 5.92
CA VAL A 167 5.36 -0.56 5.32
C VAL A 167 6.10 0.68 4.82
N THR A 168 7.41 0.73 5.01
CA THR A 168 8.30 1.77 4.49
C THR A 168 9.65 1.17 4.09
N THR A 169 10.41 1.86 3.26
CA THR A 169 11.76 1.42 2.89
C THR A 169 12.76 2.53 3.19
N TYR A 170 13.98 2.12 3.51
CA TYR A 170 15.12 3.02 3.57
C TYR A 170 16.36 2.27 3.14
N ASP A 171 17.11 2.86 2.20
CA ASP A 171 18.27 2.23 1.55
C ASP A 171 17.91 0.83 1.02
N SER A 172 18.56 -0.22 1.53
CA SER A 172 18.40 -1.60 1.09
C SER A 172 17.48 -2.40 2.02
N PHE A 173 16.76 -1.73 2.91
CA PHE A 173 15.89 -2.35 3.90
C PHE A 173 14.43 -1.98 3.71
N VAL A 174 13.58 -2.92 4.10
CA VAL A 174 12.14 -2.73 4.26
C VAL A 174 11.79 -2.92 5.72
N TYR A 175 10.93 -2.03 6.21
CA TYR A 175 10.35 -2.05 7.54
C TYR A 175 8.85 -2.20 7.38
N PHE A 176 8.25 -3.12 8.10
CA PHE A 176 6.80 -3.26 8.11
C PHE A 176 6.33 -3.62 9.51
N GLY A 177 5.09 -3.27 9.79
CA GLY A 177 4.55 -3.41 11.13
C GLY A 177 3.05 -3.55 11.12
N GLY A 178 2.54 -3.94 12.27
CA GLY A 178 1.13 -4.21 12.43
C GLY A 178 0.80 -4.71 13.83
N GLU A 179 -0.19 -5.58 13.90
CA GLU A 179 -0.54 -6.30 15.12
C GLU A 179 -0.27 -7.79 14.99
N LYS A 180 0.09 -8.39 16.12
CA LYS A 180 0.03 -9.84 16.30
C LYS A 180 -0.99 -10.21 17.37
N SER A 181 -1.61 -11.37 17.20
CA SER A 181 -2.76 -11.88 17.95
C SER A 181 -2.65 -11.94 19.49
N ASN A 182 -1.48 -11.73 20.06
CA ASN A 182 -1.28 -11.59 21.51
C ASN A 182 -1.46 -10.14 21.99
N GLY A 183 -2.03 -9.28 21.13
CA GLY A 183 -2.22 -7.85 21.33
C GLY A 183 -0.93 -7.06 21.22
N GLY A 184 0.10 -7.59 20.58
CA GLY A 184 1.42 -6.97 20.55
C GLY A 184 1.64 -6.17 19.27
N ALA A 185 2.12 -4.94 19.42
CA ALA A 185 2.65 -4.18 18.30
C ALA A 185 3.81 -4.95 17.69
N PHE A 186 3.73 -5.20 16.38
CA PHE A 186 4.73 -5.94 15.63
C PHE A 186 5.48 -5.01 14.69
N LEU A 187 6.81 -5.10 14.71
CA LEU A 187 7.69 -4.37 13.82
C LEU A 187 8.82 -5.29 13.36
N ALA A 188 9.06 -5.31 12.06
CA ALA A 188 10.14 -6.10 11.50
C ALA A 188 10.97 -5.30 10.49
N LYS A 189 12.24 -5.67 10.39
CA LYS A 189 13.18 -5.19 9.38
C LYS A 189 13.70 -6.37 8.58
N TYR A 190 13.62 -6.24 7.27
CA TYR A 190 14.11 -7.20 6.30
C TYR A 190 15.05 -6.50 5.31
N ASP A 191 16.00 -7.23 4.73
CA ASP A 191 16.75 -6.70 3.58
C ASP A 191 15.98 -6.85 2.26
N SER A 192 16.57 -6.31 1.21
CA SER A 192 16.03 -6.31 -0.15
C SER A 192 15.85 -7.71 -0.75
N SER A 193 16.47 -8.74 -0.17
CA SER A 193 16.35 -10.16 -0.57
C SER A 193 15.22 -10.89 0.14
N GLY A 194 14.55 -10.26 1.12
CA GLY A 194 13.53 -10.92 1.92
C GLY A 194 14.10 -11.67 3.14
N THR A 195 15.34 -11.37 3.55
CA THR A 195 15.94 -11.97 4.75
C THR A 195 15.71 -11.06 5.97
N SER A 196 15.14 -11.62 7.03
CA SER A 196 14.93 -10.94 8.31
C SER A 196 16.25 -10.46 8.91
N LYS A 197 16.29 -9.19 9.35
CA LYS A 197 17.39 -8.63 10.17
C LYS A 197 17.04 -8.59 11.64
N TRP A 198 15.80 -8.21 11.95
CA TRP A 198 15.26 -8.32 13.29
C TRP A 198 13.75 -8.23 13.25
N LYS A 199 13.13 -8.73 14.31
CA LYS A 199 11.69 -8.71 14.53
C LYS A 199 11.45 -8.36 15.99
N LYS A 200 10.52 -7.45 16.23
CA LYS A 200 10.16 -6.96 17.55
C LYS A 200 8.65 -7.09 17.71
N THR A 201 8.24 -7.69 18.81
CA THR A 201 6.85 -7.75 19.24
C THR A 201 6.79 -7.33 20.69
N GLY A 202 5.86 -6.45 21.06
CA GLY A 202 5.71 -6.06 22.45
C GLY A 202 4.55 -5.10 22.71
N GLY A 203 4.26 -4.89 24.00
CA GLY A 203 3.17 -4.03 24.46
C GLY A 203 1.78 -4.65 24.27
N ARG A 204 0.76 -3.91 24.71
CA ARG A 204 -0.62 -4.09 24.25
C ARG A 204 -0.92 -2.96 23.27
N GLY A 205 -1.11 -3.24 21.99
CA GLY A 205 -1.25 -2.23 20.95
C GLY A 205 -0.97 -2.76 19.55
N GLU A 206 -0.97 -1.84 18.59
CA GLU A 206 -0.76 -2.12 17.16
C GLU A 206 0.06 -1.01 16.52
N ILE A 207 0.73 -1.32 15.42
CA ILE A 207 1.34 -0.31 14.56
C ILE A 207 0.40 -0.07 13.38
N GLN A 208 -0.05 1.16 13.19
CA GLN A 208 -0.96 1.52 12.09
C GLN A 208 -0.20 2.03 10.86
N ASP A 209 0.89 2.77 11.05
CA ASP A 209 1.69 3.28 9.94
C ASP A 209 3.17 3.45 10.32
N LEU A 210 4.02 3.43 9.29
CA LEU A 210 5.48 3.53 9.39
C LEU A 210 6.01 4.48 8.34
N ASN A 211 6.93 5.36 8.72
CA ASN A 211 7.67 6.17 7.75
C ASN A 211 9.13 6.32 8.15
N THR A 212 9.99 6.62 7.19
CA THR A 212 11.40 6.92 7.42
C THR A 212 11.73 8.32 6.93
N ASP A 213 12.67 8.98 7.61
CA ASP A 213 13.24 10.22 7.09
C ASP A 213 14.46 9.96 6.20
N SER A 214 15.08 11.04 5.71
CA SER A 214 16.27 10.98 4.86
C SER A 214 17.52 10.43 5.55
N SER A 215 17.53 10.35 6.87
CA SER A 215 18.62 9.78 7.68
C SER A 215 18.39 8.30 7.98
N GLY A 216 17.17 7.81 7.75
CA GLY A 216 16.75 6.44 8.01
C GLY A 216 16.16 6.22 9.39
N ASP A 217 15.85 7.30 10.11
CA ASP A 217 15.15 7.21 11.38
C ASP A 217 13.71 6.78 11.11
N LEU A 218 13.24 5.81 11.90
CA LEU A 218 11.95 5.17 11.72
C LEU A 218 10.91 5.77 12.67
N TYR A 219 9.85 6.32 12.08
CA TYR A 219 8.70 6.88 12.76
C TYR A 219 7.54 5.90 12.68
N VAL A 220 6.87 5.70 13.81
CA VAL A 220 5.82 4.69 13.98
C VAL A 220 4.61 5.35 14.60
N THR A 221 3.44 5.12 14.04
CA THR A 221 2.16 5.50 14.65
C THR A 221 1.34 4.25 14.97
N GLY A 222 0.43 4.34 15.93
CA GLY A 222 -0.32 3.20 16.39
C GLY A 222 -1.09 3.47 17.67
N SER A 223 -1.79 2.46 18.15
CA SER A 223 -2.51 2.51 19.42
C SER A 223 -1.79 1.66 20.46
N SER A 224 -1.91 2.05 21.73
CA SER A 224 -1.46 1.23 22.86
C SER A 224 -2.53 1.21 23.95
N VAL A 225 -2.81 0.03 24.50
CA VAL A 225 -3.67 -0.12 25.66
C VAL A 225 -2.81 -0.04 26.92
N VAL A 226 -2.88 1.11 27.59
CA VAL A 226 -2.37 1.23 28.96
C VAL A 226 -3.44 0.67 29.89
N SER A 227 -3.17 -0.45 30.57
CA SER A 227 -4.03 -0.87 31.68
C SER A 227 -3.89 0.16 32.79
N GLY A 228 -4.96 0.89 33.09
CA GLY A 228 -5.02 1.79 34.25
C GLY A 228 -4.64 1.04 35.52
N ILE A 229 -3.88 1.71 36.39
CA ILE A 229 -3.64 1.25 37.76
C ILE A 229 -5.01 1.36 38.45
N ASN A 230 -5.65 0.22 38.72
CA ASN A 230 -6.81 0.15 39.62
C ASN A 230 -6.31 -0.07 41.06
#